data_AF-A0A088EZI7-F1
#
_entry.id   AF-A0A088EZI7-F1
#
_cell.length_a   1.000
_cell.length_b   1.000
_cell.length_c   1.000
_cell.angle_alpha   90.00
_cell.angle_beta   90.00
_cell.angle_gamma   90.00
#
_symmetry.space_group_name_H-M   'P 1'
#
loop_
_entity.id
_entity.type
_entity.pdbx_description
1 polymer ?
#
loop_
_entity_poly.entity_id
_entity_poly.type
_entity_poly.pdbx_seq_one_letter_code
_entity_poly.pdbx_strand_id
1 'polypeptide(L)'
;MNKEEKLANYYRETKEELIEQRRIIDFDMKNRLIELEKDKTTLGNLTVLRYKSEIQSAEAVYDDRVSELKYINDELHPILTKINADRNDPFEIKIETRSFFDIYLDDNHQIVVSEAYTKL
;
A
#
# COMPACT_ATOMS: atom_id res chain seq x y z
N MET A 1 -4.72 -21.83 1.52
CA MET A 1 -5.17 -20.48 1.87
C MET A 1 -6.67 -20.37 1.62
N ASN A 2 -7.47 -20.15 2.68
CA ASN A 2 -8.92 -19.94 2.60
C ASN A 2 -9.26 -18.55 2.01
N LYS A 3 -10.54 -18.20 1.91
CA LYS A 3 -10.96 -16.92 1.29
C LYS A 3 -10.48 -15.73 2.12
N GLU A 4 -10.61 -15.82 3.43
CA GLU A 4 -10.29 -14.80 4.41
C GLU A 4 -8.78 -14.51 4.43
N GLU A 5 -7.95 -15.56 4.41
CA GLU A 5 -6.49 -15.46 4.34
C GLU A 5 -6.04 -14.85 3.01
N LYS A 6 -6.69 -15.17 1.89
CA LYS A 6 -6.42 -14.53 0.60
C LYS A 6 -6.73 -13.04 0.62
N LEU A 7 -7.85 -12.66 1.23
CA LEU A 7 -8.24 -11.26 1.36
C LEU A 7 -7.28 -10.49 2.26
N ALA A 8 -6.85 -11.09 3.38
CA ALA A 8 -5.86 -10.50 4.27
C ALA A 8 -4.49 -10.32 3.59
N ASN A 9 -4.02 -11.33 2.83
CA ASN A 9 -2.79 -11.18 2.07
C ASN A 9 -2.93 -10.11 0.98
N TYR A 10 -4.07 -10.04 0.31
CA TYR A 10 -4.32 -9.02 -0.70
C TYR A 10 -4.31 -7.61 -0.09
N TYR A 11 -4.95 -7.43 1.07
CA TYR A 11 -4.89 -6.18 1.82
C TYR A 11 -3.45 -5.75 2.13
N ARG A 12 -2.62 -6.69 2.62
CA ARG A 12 -1.22 -6.43 2.92
C ARG A 12 -0.44 -5.98 1.69
N GLU A 13 -0.53 -6.74 0.60
CA GLU A 13 0.17 -6.46 -0.66
C GLU A 13 -0.25 -5.11 -1.24
N THR A 14 -1.55 -4.83 -1.34
CA THR A 14 -2.04 -3.54 -1.83
C THR A 14 -1.59 -2.38 -0.95
N LYS A 15 -1.55 -2.56 0.38
CA LYS A 15 -1.06 -1.53 1.31
C LYS A 15 0.44 -1.28 1.14
N GLU A 16 1.24 -2.32 0.97
CA GLU A 16 2.69 -2.21 0.70
C GLU A 16 2.95 -1.50 -0.64
N GLU A 17 2.25 -1.87 -1.71
CA GLU A 17 2.34 -1.22 -3.03
C GLU A 17 2.00 0.27 -2.94
N LEU A 18 0.95 0.62 -2.18
CA LEU A 18 0.49 2.00 -2.03
C LEU A 18 1.52 2.87 -1.28
N ILE A 19 2.13 2.34 -0.22
CA ILE A 19 3.21 3.03 0.51
C ILE A 19 4.41 3.28 -0.42
N GLU A 20 4.84 2.26 -1.17
CA GLU A 20 5.97 2.40 -2.08
C GLU A 20 5.67 3.36 -3.22
N GLN A 21 4.47 3.32 -3.80
CA GLN A 21 4.06 4.24 -4.84
C GLN A 21 4.06 5.69 -4.36
N ARG A 22 3.55 5.96 -3.15
CA ARG A 22 3.61 7.30 -2.54
C ARG A 22 5.06 7.77 -2.38
N ARG A 23 5.94 6.89 -1.93
CA ARG A 23 7.38 7.18 -1.77
C ARG A 23 8.04 7.52 -3.10
N ILE A 24 7.77 6.75 -4.16
CA ILE A 24 8.28 7.02 -5.51
C ILE A 24 7.82 8.40 -5.99
N ILE A 25 6.54 8.71 -5.84
CA ILE A 25 6.01 10.01 -6.31
C ILE A 25 6.62 11.17 -5.50
N ASP A 26 6.62 11.06 -4.17
CA ASP A 26 7.03 12.16 -3.29
C ASP A 26 8.53 12.40 -3.25
N PHE A 27 9.32 11.33 -3.28
CA PHE A 27 10.76 11.46 -3.13
C PHE A 27 11.47 11.33 -4.46
N ASP A 28 11.16 10.36 -5.30
CA ASP A 28 11.94 10.17 -6.52
C ASP A 28 11.51 11.16 -7.59
N MET A 29 10.22 11.17 -7.91
CA MET A 29 9.72 11.94 -9.04
C MET A 29 9.75 13.44 -8.75
N LYS A 30 9.31 13.90 -7.57
CA LYS A 30 9.40 15.33 -7.23
C LYS A 30 10.84 15.82 -7.17
N ASN A 31 11.79 15.06 -6.62
CA ASN A 31 13.20 15.46 -6.63
C ASN A 31 13.77 15.50 -8.06
N ARG A 32 13.42 14.51 -8.89
CA ARG A 32 13.83 14.52 -10.31
C ARG A 32 13.25 15.71 -11.07
N LEU A 33 12.00 16.08 -10.78
CA LEU A 33 11.37 17.25 -11.38
C LEU A 33 12.12 18.53 -11.03
N ILE A 34 12.54 18.70 -9.77
CA ILE A 34 13.34 19.86 -9.34
C ILE A 34 14.65 19.96 -10.13
N GLU A 35 15.32 18.83 -10.38
CA GLU A 35 16.54 18.80 -11.19
C GLU A 35 16.27 19.14 -12.67
N LEU A 36 15.19 18.61 -13.25
CA LEU A 36 14.80 18.91 -14.63
C LEU A 36 14.43 20.37 -14.82
N GLU A 37 13.80 20.99 -13.82
CA GLU A 37 13.43 22.41 -13.85
C GLU A 37 14.65 23.35 -13.85
N LYS A 38 15.87 22.87 -13.62
CA LYS A 38 17.10 23.69 -13.76
C LYS A 38 17.44 23.99 -15.23
N ASP A 39 17.04 23.14 -16.17
CA ASP A 39 17.22 23.38 -17.60
C ASP A 39 16.11 24.31 -18.13
N LYS A 40 16.48 25.56 -18.43
CA LYS A 40 15.56 26.59 -18.92
C LYS A 40 15.46 26.67 -20.44
N THR A 41 16.07 25.74 -21.17
CA THR A 41 15.93 25.67 -22.64
C THR A 41 14.50 25.27 -23.03
N THR A 42 14.14 25.51 -24.29
CA THR A 42 12.86 25.03 -24.84
C THR A 42 12.69 23.52 -24.68
N LEU A 43 13.76 22.75 -24.91
CA LEU A 43 13.75 21.30 -24.74
C LEU A 43 13.61 20.89 -23.27
N GLY A 44 14.30 21.59 -22.37
CA GLY A 44 14.14 21.45 -20.91
C GLY A 44 12.69 21.65 -20.47
N ASN A 45 12.06 22.74 -20.92
CA ASN A 45 10.66 23.03 -20.61
C ASN A 45 9.69 21.94 -21.14
N LEU A 46 9.91 21.43 -22.35
CA LEU A 46 9.13 20.29 -22.87
C LEU A 46 9.32 19.02 -22.05
N THR A 47 10.56 18.76 -21.59
CA THR A 47 10.88 17.62 -20.73
C THR A 47 10.17 17.71 -19.39
N VAL A 48 10.17 18.91 -18.78
CA VAL A 48 9.45 19.20 -17.54
C VAL A 48 7.95 18.96 -17.71
N LEU A 49 7.34 19.46 -18.80
CA LEU A 49 5.92 19.26 -19.07
C LEU A 49 5.56 17.77 -19.20
N ARG A 50 6.35 17.00 -19.96
CA ARG A 50 6.15 15.55 -20.08
C ARG A 50 6.26 14.87 -18.72
N TYR A 51 7.28 15.21 -17.95
CA TYR A 51 7.50 14.59 -16.64
C TYR A 51 6.42 14.94 -15.61
N LYS A 52 5.86 16.16 -15.66
CA LYS A 52 4.67 16.51 -14.86
C LYS A 52 3.45 15.66 -15.23
N SER A 53 3.25 15.36 -16.51
CA SER A 53 2.20 14.43 -16.94
C SER A 53 2.44 13.02 -16.42
N GLU A 54 3.70 12.54 -16.41
CA GLU A 54 4.05 11.23 -15.85
C GLU A 54 3.74 11.17 -14.34
N ILE A 55 4.03 12.23 -13.59
CA ILE A 55 3.65 12.35 -12.16
C ILE A 55 2.13 12.28 -12.00
N GLN A 56 1.37 13.03 -12.81
CA GLN A 56 -0.10 13.00 -12.74
C GLN A 56 -0.67 11.61 -13.03
N SER A 57 -0.11 10.89 -14.00
CA SER A 57 -0.51 9.50 -14.25
C SER A 57 -0.19 8.58 -13.08
N ALA A 58 0.96 8.76 -12.42
CA ALA A 58 1.31 8.00 -11.22
C ALA A 58 0.38 8.31 -10.03
N GLU A 59 -0.04 9.57 -9.85
CA GLU A 59 -1.04 9.97 -8.85
C GLU A 59 -2.41 9.32 -9.13
N ALA A 60 -2.84 9.26 -10.40
CA ALA A 60 -4.09 8.59 -10.76
C ALA A 60 -4.07 7.09 -10.42
N VAL A 61 -2.97 6.39 -10.71
CA VAL A 61 -2.81 4.98 -10.32
C VAL A 61 -2.82 4.83 -8.80
N TYR A 62 -2.25 5.77 -8.05
CA TYR A 62 -2.27 5.76 -6.59
C TYR A 62 -3.71 5.87 -6.06
N ASP A 63 -4.51 6.78 -6.62
CA ASP A 63 -5.91 6.96 -6.25
C ASP A 63 -6.78 5.72 -6.54
N ASP A 64 -6.50 5.03 -7.66
CA ASP A 64 -7.14 3.75 -7.98
C ASP A 64 -6.80 2.68 -6.92
N ARG A 65 -5.53 2.61 -6.49
CA ARG A 65 -5.09 1.69 -5.42
C ARG A 65 -5.67 2.03 -4.05
N VAL A 66 -5.83 3.32 -3.73
CA VAL A 66 -6.53 3.76 -2.50
C VAL A 66 -7.97 3.24 -2.52
N SER A 67 -8.65 3.36 -3.66
CA SER A 67 -10.04 2.91 -3.81
C SER A 67 -10.16 1.40 -3.67
N GLU A 68 -9.21 0.66 -4.24
CA GLU A 68 -9.11 -0.79 -4.10
C GLU A 68 -8.84 -1.21 -2.65
N LEU A 69 -7.87 -0.59 -1.98
CA LEU A 69 -7.56 -0.89 -0.58
C LEU A 69 -8.78 -0.64 0.32
N LYS A 70 -9.56 0.42 0.04
CA LYS A 70 -10.81 0.69 0.76
C LYS A 70 -11.83 -0.42 0.55
N TYR A 71 -12.00 -0.91 -0.68
CA TYR A 71 -12.91 -2.04 -0.95
C TYR A 71 -12.49 -3.30 -0.18
N ILE A 72 -11.19 -3.62 -0.18
CA ILE A 72 -10.66 -4.77 0.57
C ILE A 72 -10.88 -4.56 2.08
N ASN A 73 -10.65 -3.35 2.58
CA ASN A 73 -10.88 -2.98 3.96
C ASN A 73 -12.34 -3.22 4.38
N ASP A 74 -13.30 -2.79 3.56
CA ASP A 74 -14.74 -2.92 3.83
C ASP A 74 -15.18 -4.40 3.84
N GLU A 75 -14.51 -5.29 3.10
CA GLU A 75 -14.72 -6.74 3.19
C GLU A 75 -14.02 -7.39 4.40
N LEU A 76 -12.82 -6.94 4.74
CA LEU A 76 -11.97 -7.59 5.74
C LEU A 76 -12.32 -7.19 7.17
N HIS A 77 -12.70 -5.94 7.38
CA HIS A 77 -13.11 -5.39 8.69
C HIS A 77 -14.21 -6.23 9.40
N PRO A 78 -15.34 -6.59 8.75
CA PRO A 78 -16.36 -7.40 9.40
C PRO A 78 -15.89 -8.83 9.70
N ILE A 79 -14.93 -9.37 8.92
CA ILE A 79 -14.34 -10.68 9.19
C ILE A 79 -13.53 -10.62 10.49
N LEU A 80 -12.62 -9.64 10.61
CA LEU A 80 -11.80 -9.44 11.81
C LEU A 80 -12.66 -9.15 13.05
N THR A 81 -13.72 -8.36 12.89
CA THR A 81 -14.70 -8.11 13.95
C THR A 81 -15.39 -9.39 14.40
N LYS A 82 -15.83 -10.23 13.45
CA LYS A 82 -16.55 -11.49 13.77
C LYS A 82 -15.70 -12.49 14.55
N ILE A 83 -14.40 -12.55 14.25
CA ILE A 83 -13.47 -13.44 14.94
C ILE A 83 -12.83 -12.79 16.17
N ASN A 84 -13.20 -11.55 16.50
CA ASN A 84 -12.60 -10.73 17.57
C ASN A 84 -11.07 -10.65 17.46
N ALA A 85 -10.54 -10.50 16.24
CA ALA A 85 -9.10 -10.38 16.04
C ALA A 85 -8.58 -9.06 16.61
N ASP A 86 -7.79 -9.15 17.67
CA ASP A 86 -7.16 -8.01 18.34
C ASP A 86 -5.64 -8.21 18.45
N ARG A 87 -4.95 -7.30 19.13
CA ARG A 87 -3.49 -7.37 19.27
C ARG A 87 -3.00 -8.61 20.02
N ASN A 88 -3.80 -9.16 20.94
CA ASN A 88 -3.44 -10.31 21.77
C ASN A 88 -3.83 -11.64 21.10
N ASP A 89 -4.90 -11.64 20.32
CA ASP A 89 -5.37 -12.78 19.53
C ASP A 89 -5.55 -12.36 18.06
N PRO A 90 -4.46 -12.16 17.31
CA PRO A 90 -4.54 -11.69 15.94
C PRO A 90 -4.96 -12.81 14.99
N PHE A 91 -5.48 -12.42 13.82
CA PHE A 91 -5.67 -13.37 12.73
C PHE A 91 -4.33 -13.62 12.04
N GLU A 92 -3.74 -14.79 12.32
CA GLU A 92 -2.46 -15.19 11.75
C GLU A 92 -2.61 -15.74 10.33
N ILE A 93 -1.85 -15.18 9.40
CA ILE A 93 -1.86 -15.57 7.99
C ILE A 93 -0.51 -16.18 7.62
N LYS A 94 -0.56 -17.38 7.04
CA LYS A 94 0.63 -18.05 6.52
C LYS A 94 0.91 -17.61 5.08
N ILE A 95 2.10 -17.06 4.84
CA ILE A 95 2.60 -16.70 3.50
C ILE A 95 3.33 -17.89 2.88
N GLU A 96 4.30 -18.45 3.62
CA GLU A 96 5.17 -19.54 3.16
C GLU A 96 5.34 -20.59 4.26
N THR A 97 6.15 -21.64 4.01
CA THR A 97 6.32 -22.81 4.90
C THR A 97 6.50 -22.44 6.38
N ARG A 98 7.27 -21.37 6.68
CA ARG A 98 7.51 -20.87 8.04
C ARG A 98 7.29 -19.37 8.23
N SER A 99 6.81 -18.66 7.19
CA SER A 99 6.66 -17.21 7.21
C SER A 99 5.19 -16.83 7.38
N PHE A 100 4.92 -15.96 8.33
CA PHE A 100 3.58 -15.54 8.74
C PHE A 100 3.51 -14.02 8.87
N PHE A 101 2.31 -13.47 8.86
CA PHE A 101 2.03 -12.12 9.35
C PHE A 101 0.72 -12.13 10.11
N ASP A 102 0.56 -11.17 11.00
CA ASP A 102 -0.62 -11.00 11.83
C ASP A 102 -1.47 -9.84 11.30
N ILE A 103 -2.78 -10.00 11.35
CA ILE A 103 -3.72 -8.92 11.05
C ILE A 103 -4.81 -8.85 12.11
N TYR A 104 -5.13 -7.64 12.57
CA TYR A 104 -6.07 -7.43 13.66
C TYR A 104 -6.66 -6.01 13.64
N LEU A 105 -7.67 -5.76 14.47
CA LEU A 105 -8.21 -4.42 14.70
C LEU A 105 -7.54 -3.78 15.94
N ASP A 106 -7.09 -2.53 15.80
CA ASP A 106 -6.59 -1.75 16.93
C ASP A 106 -7.73 -1.13 17.76
N ASP A 107 -7.37 -0.37 18.81
CA ASP A 107 -8.32 0.33 19.69
C ASP A 107 -9.22 1.33 18.93
N ASN A 108 -8.76 1.83 17.78
CA ASN A 108 -9.50 2.73 16.89
C ASN A 108 -10.28 1.98 15.80
N HIS A 109 -10.38 0.65 15.92
CA HIS A 109 -11.02 -0.23 14.95
C HIS A 109 -10.42 -0.14 13.55
N GLN A 110 -9.12 0.19 13.46
CA GLN A 110 -8.36 0.20 12.22
C GLN A 110 -7.66 -1.13 12.01
N ILE A 111 -7.58 -1.57 10.75
CA ILE A 111 -6.85 -2.78 10.40
C ILE A 111 -5.35 -2.52 10.50
N VAL A 112 -4.70 -3.28 11.38
CA VAL A 112 -3.24 -3.30 11.55
C VAL A 112 -2.70 -4.61 11.01
N VAL A 113 -1.59 -4.50 10.27
CA VAL A 113 -0.87 -5.64 9.69
C VAL A 113 0.55 -5.61 10.26
N SER A 114 1.02 -6.73 10.80
CA SER A 114 2.40 -6.85 11.28
C SER A 114 3.38 -6.99 10.11
N GLU A 115 4.67 -6.77 10.40
CA GLU A 115 5.72 -7.28 9.52
C GLU A 115 5.67 -8.80 9.46
N ALA A 116 6.16 -9.37 8.35
CA ALA A 116 6.27 -10.80 8.22
C ALA A 116 7.35 -11.35 9.17
N TYR A 117 7.07 -12.48 9.81
CA TYR A 117 7.95 -13.12 10.77
C TYR A 117 8.03 -14.64 10.54
N THR A 118 9.11 -15.25 11.05
CA THR A 118 9.35 -16.68 10.95
C THR A 118 9.08 -17.37 12.28
N LYS A 119 8.24 -18.41 12.29
CA LYS A 119 8.08 -19.27 13.46
C LYS A 119 9.18 -20.34 13.51
N LEU A 120 9.84 -20.43 14.66
CA LEU A 120 10.92 -21.39 14.95
C LEU A 120 10.39 -22.78 15.28
#